data_AF-A0A0G1PII1-F1
#
_entry.id   AF-A0A0G1PII1-F1
#
_cell.length_a   1.000
_cell.length_b   1.000
_cell.length_c   1.000
_cell.angle_alpha   90.00
_cell.angle_beta   90.00
_cell.angle_gamma   90.00
#
_symmetry.space_group_name_H-M   'P 1'
#
loop_
_entity.id
_entity.type
_entity.pdbx_description
1 polymer ?
#
loop_
_entity_poly.entity_id
_entity_poly.type
_entity_poly.pdbx_seq_one_letter_code
_entity_poly.pdbx_strand_id
1 'polypeptide(L)'
;MKQPLKVLLLFAVALSFLVPRGNVSAGDYVSDAIEALKTSNVYVAPGATGTEYDTQSQLGKFLTPGDNIVLVMLPPEALAGTDLYTIARSISEGLGNQKTVGLAVGREVIGYSVLLPEGVAWDKMQRASSVSNDPVTALITFTQNVHSWLSENPLPTPTPVPTAVPTPRPPVELPKAEDISWPVWLVMAVFVLGTVIWLSVYVKKNAKRVLRRQSFAPLTSKIDVISEKIHDIADGKVRKELQRAIQLAYELVDILANSQTHLGYAEEKFPVLLANMDRQIMALKKHESGRRHMSADLLSDVKGVLLTYDDLFIALQKNDPDAVELLTSVYDSSNTMVSTLGYLDDDK
;
A
#
# COMPACT_ATOMS: atom_id res chain seq x y z
N MET A 1 23.23 0.60 -61.29
CA MET A 1 23.08 1.23 -59.96
C MET A 1 21.63 1.10 -59.50
N LYS A 2 21.26 0.05 -58.74
CA LYS A 2 19.86 -0.26 -58.35
C LYS A 2 19.74 -0.84 -56.92
N GLN A 3 20.48 -0.31 -55.94
CA GLN A 3 20.42 -0.82 -54.57
C GLN A 3 20.35 0.20 -53.41
N PRO A 4 20.27 1.54 -53.57
CA PRO A 4 20.17 2.41 -52.39
C PRO A 4 18.82 2.29 -51.68
N LEU A 5 17.73 2.01 -52.42
CA LEU A 5 16.38 1.93 -51.85
C LEU A 5 16.17 0.69 -50.95
N LYS A 6 16.78 -0.44 -51.29
CA LYS A 6 16.67 -1.68 -50.48
C LYS A 6 17.46 -1.59 -49.18
N VAL A 7 18.62 -0.91 -49.19
CA VAL A 7 19.42 -0.66 -47.99
C VAL A 7 18.70 0.32 -47.07
N LEU A 8 18.05 1.35 -47.61
CA LEU A 8 17.30 2.34 -46.83
C LEU A 8 16.03 1.74 -46.19
N LEU A 9 15.36 0.79 -46.87
CA LEU A 9 14.21 0.07 -46.31
C LEU A 9 14.63 -0.89 -45.18
N LEU A 10 15.76 -1.59 -45.33
CA LEU A 10 16.34 -2.44 -44.28
C LEU A 10 16.80 -1.62 -43.07
N PHE A 11 17.34 -0.42 -43.29
CA PHE A 11 17.74 0.49 -42.22
C PHE A 11 16.53 1.08 -41.47
N ALA A 12 15.44 1.40 -42.18
CA ALA A 12 14.20 1.88 -41.57
C ALA A 12 13.52 0.80 -40.69
N VAL A 13 13.53 -0.46 -41.15
CA VAL A 13 13.04 -1.61 -40.36
C VAL A 13 13.95 -1.89 -39.17
N ALA A 14 15.27 -1.83 -39.33
CA ALA A 14 16.22 -1.98 -38.23
C ALA A 14 16.12 -0.85 -37.18
N LEU A 15 15.83 0.39 -37.61
CA LEU A 15 15.56 1.50 -36.70
C LEU A 15 14.25 1.33 -35.91
N SER A 16 13.27 0.60 -36.46
CA SER A 16 12.01 0.33 -35.73
C SER A 16 12.22 -0.62 -34.54
N PHE A 17 13.28 -1.45 -34.59
CA PHE A 17 13.70 -2.31 -33.47
C PHE A 17 14.61 -1.59 -32.46
N LEU A 18 15.13 -0.40 -32.79
CA LEU A 18 15.95 0.44 -31.90
C LEU A 18 15.16 1.55 -31.21
N VAL A 19 13.86 1.70 -31.46
CA VAL A 19 13.01 2.51 -30.59
C VAL A 19 12.94 1.76 -29.26
N PRO A 20 13.51 2.29 -28.15
CA PRO A 20 13.30 1.68 -26.85
C PRO A 20 11.79 1.58 -26.67
N ARG A 21 11.27 0.35 -26.54
CA ARG A 21 9.88 0.13 -26.12
C ARG A 21 9.74 0.98 -24.87
N GLY A 22 8.97 2.07 -24.99
CA GLY A 22 8.90 3.09 -23.95
C GLY A 22 8.65 2.40 -22.62
N ASN A 23 9.37 2.82 -21.58
CA ASN A 23 8.99 2.48 -20.22
C ASN A 23 7.54 2.95 -20.06
N VAL A 24 6.58 2.05 -20.23
CA VAL A 24 5.15 2.34 -20.09
C VAL A 24 4.99 2.78 -18.65
N SER A 25 4.69 4.06 -18.46
CA SER A 25 4.59 4.64 -17.13
C SER A 25 3.31 4.13 -16.49
N ALA A 26 3.29 3.98 -15.17
CA ALA A 26 2.07 3.69 -14.42
C ALA A 26 0.91 4.64 -14.77
N GLY A 27 1.22 5.88 -15.18
CA GLY A 27 0.23 6.87 -15.63
C GLY A 27 -0.48 6.50 -16.94
N ASP A 28 0.17 5.74 -17.82
CA ASP A 28 -0.41 5.32 -19.09
C ASP A 28 -1.48 4.24 -18.83
N TYR A 29 -1.16 3.24 -18.00
CA TYR A 29 -2.09 2.19 -17.60
C TYR A 29 -3.34 2.72 -16.88
N VAL A 30 -3.18 3.72 -16.01
CA VAL A 30 -4.30 4.35 -15.30
C VAL A 30 -5.21 5.11 -16.26
N SER A 31 -4.64 5.84 -17.21
CA SER A 31 -5.40 6.62 -18.20
C SER A 31 -6.20 5.69 -19.11
N ASP A 32 -5.57 4.62 -19.61
CA ASP A 32 -6.21 3.61 -20.45
C ASP A 32 -7.35 2.90 -19.69
N ALA A 33 -7.12 2.55 -18.43
CA ALA A 33 -8.14 1.96 -17.57
C ALA A 33 -9.34 2.90 -17.39
N ILE A 34 -9.10 4.19 -17.07
CA ILE A 34 -10.16 5.18 -16.89
C ILE A 34 -10.98 5.34 -18.18
N GLU A 35 -10.32 5.41 -19.34
CA GLU A 35 -11.00 5.56 -20.62
C GLU A 35 -11.88 4.35 -20.96
N ALA A 36 -11.35 3.14 -20.79
CA ALA A 36 -12.12 1.91 -20.98
C ALA A 36 -13.31 1.82 -20.01
N LEU A 37 -13.08 2.19 -18.74
CA LEU A 37 -14.07 2.07 -17.67
C LEU A 37 -15.24 3.07 -17.76
N LYS A 38 -15.16 4.07 -18.65
CA LYS A 38 -16.31 4.93 -18.98
C LYS A 38 -17.40 4.18 -19.75
N THR A 39 -17.03 3.09 -20.44
CA THR A 39 -17.93 2.34 -21.32
C THR A 39 -18.14 0.89 -20.87
N SER A 40 -17.25 0.36 -20.02
CA SER A 40 -17.25 -1.00 -19.50
C SER A 40 -17.04 -0.98 -17.98
N ASN A 41 -17.54 -1.97 -17.24
CA ASN A 41 -17.21 -2.12 -15.82
C ASN A 41 -15.97 -2.99 -15.58
N VAL A 42 -15.35 -3.53 -16.64
CA VAL A 42 -14.14 -4.35 -16.55
C VAL A 42 -13.08 -3.84 -17.51
N TYR A 43 -11.85 -3.71 -17.01
CA TYR A 43 -10.66 -3.45 -17.81
C TYR A 43 -9.57 -4.46 -17.47
N VAL A 44 -9.00 -5.10 -18.50
CA VAL A 44 -7.87 -6.01 -18.38
C VAL A 44 -6.77 -5.53 -19.31
N ALA A 45 -5.68 -5.04 -18.74
CA ALA A 45 -4.55 -4.55 -19.51
C ALA A 45 -3.77 -5.73 -20.15
N PRO A 46 -3.18 -5.53 -21.35
CA PRO A 46 -2.31 -6.52 -21.95
C PRO A 46 -1.15 -6.90 -21.02
N GLY A 47 -0.90 -8.20 -20.86
CA GLY A 47 0.17 -8.71 -20.00
C GLY A 47 -0.17 -8.79 -18.50
N ALA A 48 -1.42 -8.52 -18.11
CA ALA A 48 -1.87 -8.72 -16.74
C ALA A 48 -1.70 -10.20 -16.30
N THR A 49 -1.21 -10.40 -15.09
CA THR A 49 -0.91 -11.75 -14.56
C THR A 49 -2.18 -12.55 -14.33
N GLY A 50 -2.15 -13.84 -14.69
CA GLY A 50 -3.29 -14.75 -14.48
C GLY A 50 -4.45 -14.54 -15.46
N THR A 51 -4.20 -13.85 -16.59
CA THR A 51 -5.24 -13.56 -17.57
C THR A 51 -5.18 -14.49 -18.78
N GLU A 52 -6.37 -14.85 -19.28
CA GLU A 52 -6.63 -15.58 -20.51
C GLU A 52 -7.42 -14.67 -21.48
N TYR A 53 -7.61 -15.12 -22.72
CA TYR A 53 -8.36 -14.36 -23.74
C TYR A 53 -9.81 -14.04 -23.31
N ASP A 54 -10.42 -14.86 -22.47
CA ASP A 54 -11.80 -14.69 -21.96
C ASP A 54 -11.88 -13.75 -20.75
N THR A 55 -10.81 -13.53 -19.97
CA THR A 55 -10.89 -13.04 -18.58
C THR A 55 -11.77 -11.79 -18.38
N GLN A 56 -11.78 -10.84 -19.32
CA GLN A 56 -12.67 -9.68 -19.24
C GLN A 56 -14.16 -10.07 -19.25
N SER A 57 -14.55 -11.04 -20.09
CA SER A 57 -15.90 -11.60 -20.13
C SER A 57 -16.21 -12.43 -18.89
N GLN A 58 -15.25 -13.21 -18.38
CA GLN A 58 -15.41 -13.95 -17.13
C GLN A 58 -15.73 -13.03 -15.95
N LEU A 59 -14.93 -11.97 -15.76
CA LEU A 59 -15.15 -10.98 -14.71
C LEU A 59 -16.49 -10.25 -14.88
N GLY A 60 -16.84 -9.93 -16.14
CA GLY A 60 -18.09 -9.25 -16.46
C GLY A 60 -19.36 -10.03 -16.07
N LYS A 61 -19.32 -11.37 -16.07
CA LYS A 61 -20.46 -12.23 -15.68
C LYS A 61 -20.86 -12.08 -14.21
N PHE A 62 -19.95 -11.61 -13.36
CA PHE A 62 -20.20 -11.42 -11.93
C PHE A 62 -20.66 -10.00 -11.58
N LEU A 63 -20.76 -9.11 -12.56
CA LEU A 63 -21.27 -7.76 -12.38
C LEU A 63 -22.72 -7.68 -12.84
N THR A 64 -23.54 -6.98 -12.09
CA THR A 64 -24.94 -6.73 -12.42
C THR A 64 -25.05 -5.48 -13.32
N PRO A 65 -25.94 -5.45 -14.32
CA PRO A 65 -26.20 -4.24 -15.09
C PRO A 65 -26.59 -3.07 -14.17
N GLY A 66 -25.88 -1.95 -14.29
CA GLY A 66 -26.08 -0.77 -13.43
C GLY A 66 -25.22 -0.76 -12.16
N ASP A 67 -24.36 -1.76 -11.96
CA ASP A 67 -23.46 -1.78 -10.81
C ASP A 67 -22.51 -0.58 -10.77
N ASN A 68 -22.25 -0.16 -9.54
CA ASN A 68 -21.22 0.81 -9.23
C ASN A 68 -19.90 0.12 -8.86
N ILE A 69 -19.65 -1.08 -9.38
CA ILE A 69 -18.41 -1.83 -9.16
C ILE A 69 -17.66 -1.87 -10.49
N VAL A 70 -16.36 -1.57 -10.46
CA VAL A 70 -15.46 -1.73 -11.60
C VAL A 70 -14.30 -2.63 -11.21
N LEU A 71 -13.87 -3.47 -12.16
CA LEU A 71 -12.79 -4.43 -11.99
C LEU A 71 -11.65 -4.11 -12.94
N VAL A 72 -10.44 -4.03 -12.41
CA VAL A 72 -9.27 -3.57 -13.14
C VAL A 72 -8.13 -4.55 -12.92
N MET A 73 -7.55 -5.06 -14.01
CA MET A 73 -6.35 -5.89 -13.96
C MET A 73 -5.22 -5.22 -14.73
N LEU A 74 -4.11 -4.95 -14.05
CA LEU A 74 -2.92 -4.32 -14.60
C LEU A 74 -1.71 -5.26 -14.49
N PRO A 75 -0.72 -5.13 -15.38
CA PRO A 75 0.50 -5.93 -15.29
C PRO A 75 1.40 -5.41 -14.14
N PRO A 76 2.32 -6.25 -13.59
CA PRO A 76 3.15 -5.88 -12.44
C PRO A 76 3.93 -4.58 -12.61
N GLU A 77 4.30 -4.24 -13.85
CA GLU A 77 5.02 -3.03 -14.22
C GLU A 77 4.22 -1.76 -13.91
N ALA A 78 2.89 -1.84 -13.78
CA ALA A 78 2.07 -0.70 -13.39
C ALA A 78 2.38 -0.22 -11.95
N LEU A 79 3.01 -1.04 -11.10
CA LEU A 79 3.51 -0.61 -9.78
C LEU A 79 4.85 0.13 -9.86
N ALA A 80 5.48 0.24 -11.03
CA ALA A 80 6.78 0.88 -11.16
C ALA A 80 6.70 2.38 -10.77
N GLY A 81 7.17 2.68 -9.56
CA GLY A 81 7.20 4.05 -9.02
C GLY A 81 5.88 4.55 -8.41
N THR A 82 4.92 3.66 -8.14
CA THR A 82 3.66 3.95 -7.45
C THR A 82 3.23 2.76 -6.57
N ASP A 83 2.05 2.80 -5.97
CA ASP A 83 1.49 1.76 -5.09
C ASP A 83 0.03 1.48 -5.47
N LEU A 84 -0.50 0.30 -5.08
CA LEU A 84 -1.84 -0.13 -5.43
C LEU A 84 -2.93 0.86 -5.00
N TYR A 85 -2.78 1.46 -3.82
CA TYR A 85 -3.76 2.40 -3.30
C TYR A 85 -3.81 3.67 -4.14
N THR A 86 -2.65 4.21 -4.50
CA THR A 86 -2.55 5.39 -5.39
C THR A 86 -3.18 5.11 -6.75
N ILE A 87 -2.93 3.95 -7.36
CA ILE A 87 -3.56 3.55 -8.63
C ILE A 87 -5.08 3.46 -8.49
N ALA A 88 -5.58 2.72 -7.49
CA ALA A 88 -7.02 2.52 -7.29
C ALA A 88 -7.74 3.84 -7.01
N ARG A 89 -7.11 4.73 -6.23
CA ARG A 89 -7.59 6.09 -5.97
C ARG A 89 -7.64 6.92 -7.24
N SER A 90 -6.59 6.95 -8.05
CA SER A 90 -6.57 7.71 -9.31
C SER A 90 -7.62 7.22 -10.30
N ILE A 91 -7.86 5.90 -10.36
CA ILE A 91 -8.95 5.33 -11.16
C ILE A 91 -10.31 5.80 -10.63
N SER A 92 -10.55 5.71 -9.32
CA SER A 92 -11.80 6.21 -8.72
C SER A 92 -12.04 7.68 -9.00
N GLU A 93 -11.01 8.52 -8.81
CA GLU A 93 -11.08 9.97 -9.08
C GLU A 93 -11.35 10.24 -10.56
N GLY A 94 -10.70 9.50 -11.47
CA GLY A 94 -10.95 9.57 -12.91
C GLY A 94 -12.36 9.14 -13.34
N LEU A 95 -13.01 8.30 -12.54
CA LEU A 95 -14.41 7.88 -12.69
C LEU A 95 -15.39 8.73 -11.85
N GLY A 96 -14.94 9.87 -11.32
CA GLY A 96 -15.78 10.82 -10.59
C GLY A 96 -16.16 10.37 -9.17
N ASN A 97 -15.44 9.42 -8.58
CA ASN A 97 -15.72 8.84 -7.25
C ASN A 97 -17.10 8.19 -7.11
N GLN A 98 -17.64 7.69 -8.23
CA GLN A 98 -18.97 7.05 -8.27
C GLN A 98 -18.90 5.52 -8.37
N LYS A 99 -17.71 4.94 -8.27
CA LYS A 99 -17.49 3.50 -8.45
C LYS A 99 -16.60 2.93 -7.33
N THR A 100 -16.91 1.71 -6.92
CA THR A 100 -16.09 0.83 -6.09
C THR A 100 -15.12 0.10 -7.01
N VAL A 101 -13.83 0.26 -6.80
CA VAL A 101 -12.75 -0.28 -7.63
C VAL A 101 -12.21 -1.55 -6.98
N GLY A 102 -12.31 -2.68 -7.67
CA GLY A 102 -11.49 -3.86 -7.41
C GLY A 102 -10.30 -3.85 -8.36
N LEU A 103 -9.08 -3.67 -7.83
CA LEU A 103 -7.86 -3.57 -8.61
C LEU A 103 -6.96 -4.77 -8.32
N ALA A 104 -6.45 -5.39 -9.39
CA ALA A 104 -5.35 -6.35 -9.35
C ALA A 104 -4.16 -5.81 -10.14
N VAL A 105 -2.97 -5.83 -9.54
CA VAL A 105 -1.72 -5.51 -10.24
C VAL A 105 -0.74 -6.65 -10.02
N GLY A 106 -0.49 -7.44 -11.06
CA GLY A 106 0.20 -8.71 -10.91
C GLY A 106 -0.57 -9.68 -10.01
N ARG A 107 0.02 -10.05 -8.86
CA ARG A 107 -0.63 -10.91 -7.84
C ARG A 107 -1.23 -10.13 -6.68
N GLU A 108 -0.94 -8.83 -6.60
CA GLU A 108 -1.42 -7.98 -5.52
C GLU A 108 -2.81 -7.46 -5.87
N VAL A 109 -3.70 -7.39 -4.88
CA VAL A 109 -5.08 -6.93 -5.06
C VAL A 109 -5.48 -5.93 -3.99
N ILE A 110 -6.33 -4.97 -4.36
CA ILE A 110 -6.89 -3.98 -3.44
C ILE A 110 -8.35 -3.65 -3.80
N GLY A 111 -9.18 -3.48 -2.77
CA GLY A 111 -10.52 -2.92 -2.89
C GLY A 111 -10.51 -1.47 -2.42
N TYR A 112 -11.00 -0.56 -3.25
CA TYR A 112 -11.09 0.86 -2.95
C TYR A 112 -12.50 1.37 -3.25
N SER A 113 -13.09 2.13 -2.32
CA SER A 113 -14.38 2.78 -2.55
C SER A 113 -14.50 4.04 -1.71
N VAL A 114 -15.08 5.07 -2.31
CA VAL A 114 -15.53 6.28 -1.60
C VAL A 114 -17.04 6.19 -1.29
N LEU A 115 -17.75 5.24 -1.92
CA LEU A 115 -19.19 5.03 -1.72
C LEU A 115 -19.48 4.15 -0.49
N LEU A 116 -18.61 3.18 -0.22
CA LEU A 116 -18.73 2.32 0.95
C LEU A 116 -18.09 3.01 2.17
N PRO A 117 -18.53 2.69 3.40
CA PRO A 117 -17.85 3.16 4.60
C PRO A 117 -16.36 2.83 4.58
N GLU A 118 -15.56 3.67 5.24
CA GLU A 118 -14.12 3.54 5.28
C GLU A 118 -13.69 2.12 5.70
N GLY A 119 -12.74 1.54 4.97
CA GLY A 119 -12.20 0.20 5.23
C GLY A 119 -13.07 -0.97 4.73
N VAL A 120 -14.34 -0.77 4.37
CA VAL A 120 -15.22 -1.88 3.93
C VAL A 120 -14.72 -2.53 2.63
N ALA A 121 -14.42 -1.72 1.61
CA ALA A 121 -13.90 -2.25 0.34
C ALA A 121 -12.59 -3.01 0.54
N TRP A 122 -11.72 -2.51 1.41
CA TRP A 122 -10.45 -3.14 1.74
C TRP A 122 -10.65 -4.47 2.48
N ASP A 123 -11.51 -4.52 3.51
CA ASP A 123 -11.88 -5.76 4.23
C ASP A 123 -12.45 -6.81 3.26
N LYS A 124 -13.35 -6.41 2.35
CA LYS A 124 -13.93 -7.34 1.36
C LYS A 124 -12.89 -7.90 0.41
N MET A 125 -11.91 -7.09 0.00
CA MET A 125 -10.82 -7.56 -0.84
C MET A 125 -9.84 -8.45 -0.06
N GLN A 126 -9.53 -8.11 1.19
CA GLN A 126 -8.62 -8.91 2.01
C GLN A 126 -9.19 -10.31 2.29
N ARG A 127 -10.50 -10.41 2.53
CA ARG A 127 -11.18 -11.71 2.64
C ARG A 127 -11.24 -12.45 1.30
N ALA A 128 -11.29 -11.74 0.19
CA ALA A 128 -11.28 -12.36 -1.13
C ALA A 128 -9.88 -12.91 -1.48
N SER A 129 -8.81 -12.18 -1.15
CA SER A 129 -7.43 -12.62 -1.39
C SER A 129 -6.97 -13.74 -0.46
N SER A 130 -7.60 -13.92 0.70
CA SER A 130 -7.32 -15.08 1.57
C SER A 130 -7.92 -16.38 1.04
N VAL A 131 -8.93 -16.33 0.16
CA VAL A 131 -9.55 -17.51 -0.46
C VAL A 131 -8.68 -18.06 -1.60
N SER A 132 -8.01 -17.19 -2.35
CA SER A 132 -7.16 -17.58 -3.47
C SER A 132 -6.07 -16.56 -3.75
N ASN A 133 -4.87 -17.07 -4.10
CA ASN A 133 -3.75 -16.26 -4.60
C ASN A 133 -3.89 -15.90 -6.08
N ASP A 134 -4.92 -16.39 -6.77
CA ASP A 134 -5.23 -16.04 -8.15
C ASP A 134 -5.99 -14.69 -8.21
N PRO A 135 -5.47 -13.67 -8.92
CA PRO A 135 -6.07 -12.34 -8.94
C PRO A 135 -7.47 -12.32 -9.56
N VAL A 136 -7.76 -13.18 -10.55
CA VAL A 136 -9.09 -13.27 -11.17
C VAL A 136 -10.10 -13.78 -10.14
N THR A 137 -9.78 -14.87 -9.45
CA THR A 137 -10.60 -15.45 -8.38
C THR A 137 -10.81 -14.47 -7.23
N ALA A 138 -9.77 -13.73 -6.84
CA ALA A 138 -9.87 -12.69 -5.82
C ALA A 138 -10.83 -11.56 -6.24
N LEU A 139 -10.75 -11.08 -7.48
CA LEU A 139 -11.67 -10.04 -7.97
C LEU A 139 -13.12 -10.55 -8.05
N ILE A 140 -13.34 -11.80 -8.45
CA ILE A 140 -14.69 -12.41 -8.46
C ILE A 140 -15.25 -12.48 -7.04
N THR A 141 -14.46 -13.01 -6.10
CA THR A 141 -14.85 -13.16 -4.70
C THR A 141 -15.09 -11.80 -4.04
N PHE A 142 -14.28 -10.80 -4.39
CA PHE A 142 -14.47 -9.42 -3.95
C PHE A 142 -15.83 -8.86 -4.40
N THR A 143 -16.18 -9.01 -5.68
CA THR A 143 -17.47 -8.56 -6.20
C THR A 143 -18.64 -9.20 -5.45
N GLN A 144 -18.58 -10.51 -5.23
CA GLN A 144 -19.59 -11.24 -4.46
C GLN A 144 -19.69 -10.74 -3.01
N ASN A 145 -18.55 -10.51 -2.36
CA ASN A 145 -18.50 -9.98 -1.00
C ASN A 145 -19.11 -8.57 -0.91
N VAL A 146 -18.86 -7.71 -1.91
CA VAL A 146 -19.44 -6.36 -1.98
C VAL A 146 -20.95 -6.42 -2.24
N HIS A 147 -21.41 -7.29 -3.14
CA HIS A 147 -22.85 -7.50 -3.38
C HIS A 147 -23.57 -8.00 -2.12
N SER A 148 -23.01 -8.98 -1.43
CA SER A 148 -23.55 -9.48 -0.16
C SER A 148 -23.67 -8.36 0.86
N TRP A 149 -22.61 -7.54 0.99
CA TRP A 149 -22.63 -6.42 1.92
C TRP A 149 -23.68 -5.37 1.57
N LEU A 150 -23.81 -5.01 0.28
CA LEU A 150 -24.82 -4.04 -0.20
C LEU A 150 -26.25 -4.56 -0.04
N SER A 151 -26.46 -5.89 -0.09
CA SER A 151 -27.77 -6.48 0.14
C SER A 151 -28.23 -6.33 1.60
N GLU A 152 -27.28 -6.37 2.54
CA GLU A 152 -27.52 -6.16 3.97
C GLU A 152 -27.50 -4.67 4.36
N ASN A 153 -26.78 -3.85 3.61
CA ASN A 153 -26.52 -2.44 3.89
C ASN A 153 -26.77 -1.60 2.62
N PRO A 154 -28.04 -1.42 2.22
CA PRO A 154 -28.35 -0.65 1.02
C PRO A 154 -27.84 0.78 1.16
N LEU A 155 -27.13 1.27 0.14
CA LEU A 155 -26.66 2.64 0.10
C LEU A 155 -27.86 3.59 0.16
N PRO A 156 -27.80 4.68 0.94
CA PRO A 156 -28.85 5.67 0.95
C PRO A 156 -29.04 6.23 -0.47
N THR A 157 -30.30 6.36 -0.91
CA THR A 157 -30.63 7.00 -2.19
C THR A 157 -29.97 8.39 -2.21
N PRO A 158 -29.15 8.72 -3.22
CA PRO A 158 -28.51 10.02 -3.27
C PRO A 158 -29.61 11.09 -3.29
N THR A 159 -29.65 11.92 -2.25
CA THR A 159 -30.50 13.11 -2.24
C THR A 159 -30.03 13.97 -3.41
N PRO A 160 -30.92 14.35 -4.36
CA PRO A 160 -30.52 15.23 -5.46
C PRO A 160 -29.97 16.51 -4.85
N VAL A 161 -28.67 16.73 -5.02
CA VAL A 161 -28.05 18.01 -4.67
C VAL A 161 -28.70 19.04 -5.60
N PRO A 162 -29.33 20.10 -5.08
CA PRO A 162 -29.90 21.14 -5.92
C PRO A 162 -28.80 21.66 -6.85
N THR A 163 -29.03 21.54 -8.16
CA THR A 163 -28.16 22.11 -9.18
C THR A 163 -28.06 23.60 -8.88
N ALA A 164 -26.88 24.05 -8.45
CA ALA A 164 -26.62 25.46 -8.27
C ALA A 164 -26.89 26.15 -9.62
N VAL A 165 -27.89 27.03 -9.65
CA VAL A 165 -28.12 27.92 -10.79
C VAL A 165 -26.82 28.69 -10.99
N PRO A 166 -26.19 28.64 -12.17
CA PRO A 166 -24.99 29.43 -12.42
C PRO A 166 -25.35 30.89 -12.22
N THR A 167 -24.86 31.49 -11.15
CA THR A 167 -24.92 32.93 -10.97
C THR A 167 -24.15 33.54 -12.14
N PRO A 168 -24.75 34.45 -12.94
CA PRO A 168 -24.01 35.15 -13.97
C PRO A 168 -22.85 35.88 -13.31
N ARG A 169 -21.63 35.38 -13.48
CA ARG A 169 -20.45 36.15 -13.14
C ARG A 169 -20.44 37.35 -14.08
N PRO A 170 -20.31 38.59 -13.57
CA PRO A 170 -19.99 39.71 -14.45
C PRO A 170 -18.72 39.34 -15.24
N PRO A 171 -18.65 39.72 -16.53
CA PRO A 171 -17.45 39.47 -17.32
C PRO A 171 -16.30 40.12 -16.59
N VAL A 172 -15.38 39.30 -16.08
CA VAL A 172 -14.07 39.78 -15.69
C VAL A 172 -13.42 40.16 -17.01
N GLU A 173 -13.45 41.45 -17.33
CA GLU A 173 -12.63 42.02 -18.40
C GLU A 173 -11.17 41.72 -18.03
N LEU A 174 -10.63 40.64 -18.61
CA LEU A 174 -9.18 40.48 -18.63
C LEU A 174 -8.63 41.70 -19.35
N PRO A 175 -7.59 42.36 -18.81
CA PRO A 175 -6.94 43.45 -19.52
C PRO A 175 -6.58 42.93 -20.92
N LYS A 176 -7.06 43.64 -21.95
CA LYS A 176 -6.65 43.39 -23.33
C LYS A 176 -5.13 43.39 -23.34
N ALA A 177 -4.53 42.23 -23.62
CA ALA A 177 -3.12 42.10 -23.90
C ALA A 177 -2.82 42.67 -25.29
N GLU A 178 -3.14 43.94 -25.52
CA GLU A 178 -2.60 44.75 -26.59
C GLU A 178 -1.34 45.40 -25.98
N ASP A 179 -0.17 45.15 -26.58
CA ASP A 179 1.18 45.60 -26.19
C ASP A 179 2.07 44.67 -25.34
N ILE A 180 1.84 43.35 -25.37
CA ILE A 180 2.88 42.38 -24.97
C ILE A 180 3.39 41.68 -26.24
N SER A 181 4.61 42.03 -26.66
CA SER A 181 5.24 41.43 -27.83
C SER A 181 5.33 39.91 -27.67
N TRP A 182 5.12 39.17 -28.77
CA TRP A 182 5.12 37.71 -28.79
C TRP A 182 6.33 37.03 -28.08
N PRO A 183 7.55 37.62 -28.03
CA PRO A 183 8.66 37.03 -27.28
C PRO A 183 8.43 37.06 -25.76
N VAL A 184 7.77 38.09 -25.23
CA VAL A 184 7.48 38.21 -23.79
C VAL A 184 6.44 37.17 -23.36
N TRP A 185 5.44 36.89 -24.21
CA TRP A 185 4.50 35.79 -24.00
C TRP A 185 5.19 34.42 -23.94
N LEU A 186 6.19 34.20 -24.80
CA LEU A 186 6.94 32.94 -24.84
C LEU A 186 7.79 32.75 -23.57
N VAL A 187 8.45 33.80 -23.09
CA VAL A 187 9.22 33.76 -21.83
C VAL A 187 8.30 33.49 -20.63
N MET A 188 7.13 34.16 -20.56
CA MET A 188 6.15 33.92 -19.50
C MET A 188 5.60 32.49 -19.54
N ALA A 189 5.28 31.97 -20.72
CA ALA A 189 4.81 30.59 -20.88
C ALA A 189 5.86 29.57 -20.42
N VAL A 190 7.14 29.76 -20.78
CA VAL A 190 8.24 28.88 -20.35
C VAL A 190 8.46 28.96 -18.84
N PHE A 191 8.36 30.16 -18.25
CA PHE A 191 8.50 30.32 -16.80
C PHE A 191 7.35 29.67 -16.01
N VAL A 192 6.11 29.84 -16.48
CA VAL A 192 4.94 29.16 -15.90
C VAL A 192 5.07 27.64 -16.04
N LEU A 193 5.50 27.15 -17.21
CA LEU A 193 5.68 25.70 -17.42
C LEU A 193 6.79 25.15 -16.51
N GLY A 194 7.92 25.85 -16.41
CA GLY A 194 9.03 25.46 -15.55
C GLY A 194 8.66 25.44 -14.06
N THR A 195 7.91 26.44 -13.59
CA THR A 195 7.43 26.48 -12.20
C THR A 195 6.42 25.38 -11.92
N VAL A 196 5.49 25.08 -12.83
CA VAL A 196 4.53 23.98 -12.69
C VAL A 196 5.25 22.62 -12.64
N ILE A 197 6.21 22.38 -13.52
CA ILE A 197 7.02 21.14 -13.52
C ILE A 197 7.80 21.02 -12.21
N TRP A 198 8.48 22.10 -11.78
CA TRP A 198 9.25 22.12 -10.53
C TRP A 198 8.36 21.85 -9.31
N LEU A 199 7.19 22.49 -9.23
CA LEU A 199 6.23 22.29 -8.16
C LEU A 199 5.68 20.86 -8.15
N SER A 200 5.38 20.29 -9.31
CA SER A 200 4.90 18.92 -9.44
C SER A 200 5.93 17.90 -8.94
N VAL A 201 7.20 18.07 -9.31
CA VAL A 201 8.31 17.22 -8.82
C VAL A 201 8.50 17.40 -7.31
N TYR A 202 8.45 18.63 -6.80
CA TYR A 202 8.61 18.93 -5.39
C TYR A 202 7.49 18.32 -4.53
N VAL A 203 6.24 18.49 -4.95
CA VAL A 203 5.06 17.93 -4.28
C VAL A 203 5.11 16.41 -4.31
N LYS A 204 5.43 15.78 -5.45
CA LYS A 204 5.51 14.31 -5.56
C LYS A 204 6.58 13.73 -4.61
N LYS A 205 7.73 14.40 -4.48
CA LYS A 205 8.80 13.97 -3.57
C LYS A 205 8.39 14.07 -2.09
N ASN A 206 7.66 15.13 -1.73
CA ASN A 206 7.20 15.34 -0.35
C ASN A 206 5.97 14.48 0.00
N ALA A 207 5.05 14.27 -0.92
CA ALA A 207 3.88 13.41 -0.74
C ALA A 207 4.30 11.97 -0.40
N LYS A 208 5.31 11.44 -1.11
CA LYS A 208 5.86 10.10 -0.83
C LYS A 208 6.43 9.98 0.59
N ARG A 209 7.09 11.03 1.10
CA ARG A 209 7.60 11.06 2.49
C ARG A 209 6.48 11.10 3.52
N VAL A 210 5.43 11.88 3.26
CA VAL A 210 4.27 11.99 4.16
C VAL A 210 3.49 10.67 4.22
N LEU A 211 3.20 10.06 3.06
CA LEU A 211 2.54 8.75 2.96
C LEU A 211 3.34 7.67 3.69
N ARG A 212 4.67 7.65 3.52
CA ARG A 212 5.55 6.72 4.22
C ARG A 212 5.50 6.94 5.74
N ARG A 213 5.57 8.17 6.22
CA ARG A 213 5.42 8.44 7.67
C ARG A 213 4.08 7.93 8.22
N GLN A 214 2.99 8.11 7.45
CA GLN A 214 1.67 7.62 7.85
C GLN A 214 1.62 6.07 7.93
N SER A 215 2.30 5.34 7.05
CA SER A 215 2.31 3.88 7.10
C SER A 215 3.03 3.31 8.34
N PHE A 216 3.94 4.07 8.95
CA PHE A 216 4.64 3.65 10.19
C PHE A 216 3.96 4.12 11.48
N ALA A 217 2.92 4.97 11.41
CA ALA A 217 2.19 5.44 12.59
C ALA A 217 1.61 4.30 13.47
N PRO A 218 1.05 3.20 12.92
CA PRO A 218 0.60 2.07 13.72
C PRO A 218 1.73 1.41 14.52
N LEU A 219 2.96 1.42 14.00
CA LEU A 219 4.12 0.84 14.68
C LEU A 219 4.56 1.73 15.86
N THR A 220 4.56 3.05 15.70
CA THR A 220 4.79 3.98 16.83
C THR A 220 3.80 3.74 17.96
N SER A 221 2.50 3.67 17.63
CA SER A 221 1.45 3.39 18.63
C SER A 221 1.66 2.04 19.33
N LYS A 222 2.11 1.02 18.60
CA LYS A 222 2.43 -0.29 19.19
C LYS A 222 3.63 -0.22 20.13
N ILE A 223 4.67 0.54 19.79
CA ILE A 223 5.83 0.77 20.66
C ILE A 223 5.40 1.50 21.94
N ASP A 224 4.51 2.49 21.84
CA ASP A 224 3.96 3.20 23.01
C ASP A 224 3.26 2.22 23.98
N VAL A 225 2.40 1.34 23.45
CA VAL A 225 1.71 0.32 24.25
C VAL A 225 2.68 -0.65 24.91
N ILE A 226 3.74 -1.08 24.20
CA ILE A 226 4.77 -1.96 24.78
C ILE A 226 5.56 -1.22 25.87
N SER A 227 5.91 0.04 25.64
CA SER A 227 6.63 0.90 26.60
C SER A 227 5.87 1.05 27.91
N GLU A 228 4.55 1.27 27.84
CA GLU A 228 3.66 1.29 29.01
C GLU A 228 3.71 -0.05 29.75
N LYS A 229 3.58 -1.18 29.04
CA LYS A 229 3.61 -2.51 29.66
C LYS A 229 4.93 -2.80 30.39
N ILE A 230 6.07 -2.32 29.86
CA ILE A 230 7.40 -2.53 30.45
C ILE A 230 7.55 -1.87 31.81
N HIS A 231 6.87 -0.74 32.07
CA HIS A 231 6.98 -0.03 33.35
C HIS A 231 6.50 -0.88 34.54
N ASP A 232 5.55 -1.79 34.29
CA ASP A 232 4.98 -2.69 35.30
C ASP A 232 5.82 -3.94 35.57
N ILE A 233 6.93 -4.15 34.86
CA ILE A 233 7.80 -5.33 35.07
C ILE A 233 8.58 -5.16 36.38
N ALA A 234 8.52 -6.18 37.24
CA ALA A 234 9.16 -6.18 38.55
C ALA A 234 10.68 -6.40 38.46
N ASP A 235 11.14 -7.24 37.52
CA ASP A 235 12.57 -7.46 37.27
C ASP A 235 13.24 -6.18 36.71
N GLY A 236 13.99 -5.49 37.59
CA GLY A 236 14.63 -4.23 37.26
C GLY A 236 15.69 -4.32 36.15
N LYS A 237 16.35 -5.48 35.97
CA LYS A 237 17.33 -5.68 34.90
C LYS A 237 16.62 -5.81 33.56
N VAL A 238 15.62 -6.69 33.48
CA VAL A 238 14.83 -6.91 32.26
C VAL A 238 14.13 -5.61 31.85
N ARG A 239 13.52 -4.89 32.80
CA ARG A 239 12.87 -3.60 32.53
C ARG A 239 13.84 -2.58 31.91
N LYS A 240 15.05 -2.45 32.46
CA LYS A 240 16.04 -1.47 31.97
C LYS A 240 16.50 -1.79 30.54
N GLU A 241 16.79 -3.05 30.23
CA GLU A 241 17.20 -3.43 28.88
C GLU A 241 16.05 -3.32 27.87
N LEU A 242 14.82 -3.65 28.27
CA LEU A 242 13.65 -3.47 27.40
C LEU A 242 13.35 -1.98 27.12
N GLN A 243 13.56 -1.09 28.09
CA GLN A 243 13.47 0.36 27.85
C GLN A 243 14.51 0.83 26.82
N ARG A 244 15.73 0.28 26.85
CA ARG A 244 16.75 0.56 25.85
C ARG A 244 16.36 0.02 24.47
N ALA A 245 15.81 -1.19 24.41
CA ALA A 245 15.32 -1.79 23.19
C ALA A 245 14.17 -0.98 22.57
N ILE A 246 13.25 -0.45 23.39
CA ILE A 246 12.18 0.45 22.93
C ILE A 246 12.71 1.75 22.34
N GLN A 247 13.75 2.34 22.95
CA GLN A 247 14.40 3.52 22.39
C GLN A 247 14.96 3.23 20.98
N LEU A 248 15.64 2.09 20.82
CA LEU A 248 16.15 1.65 19.51
C LEU A 248 15.03 1.35 18.51
N ALA A 249 13.87 0.88 18.98
CA ALA A 249 12.70 0.66 18.15
C ALA A 249 12.12 1.98 17.62
N TYR A 250 12.04 3.04 18.42
CA TYR A 250 11.64 4.37 17.94
C TYR A 250 12.64 4.91 16.91
N GLU A 251 13.93 4.77 17.17
CA GLU A 251 14.98 5.18 16.23
C GLU A 251 14.87 4.42 14.91
N LEU A 252 14.61 3.11 14.97
CA LEU A 252 14.39 2.30 13.77
C LEU A 252 13.13 2.76 13.01
N VAL A 253 12.02 3.06 13.70
CA VAL A 253 10.83 3.64 13.05
C VAL A 253 11.16 4.97 12.36
N ASP A 254 11.93 5.85 13.00
CA ASP A 254 12.31 7.13 12.41
C ASP A 254 13.20 6.92 11.17
N ILE A 255 14.15 6.00 11.22
CA ILE A 255 14.98 5.60 10.07
C ILE A 255 14.10 5.07 8.94
N LEU A 256 13.18 4.14 9.23
CA LEU A 256 12.28 3.55 8.24
C LEU A 256 11.33 4.59 7.62
N ALA A 257 10.80 5.50 8.44
CA ALA A 257 9.87 6.54 8.00
C ALA A 257 10.54 7.65 7.19
N ASN A 258 11.81 7.96 7.48
CA ASN A 258 12.58 9.02 6.80
C ASN A 258 13.45 8.51 5.66
N SER A 259 13.65 7.19 5.54
CA SER A 259 14.41 6.60 4.44
C SER A 259 13.79 6.96 3.08
N GLN A 260 14.65 7.10 2.06
CA GLN A 260 14.19 7.32 0.67
C GLN A 260 14.00 6.00 -0.09
N THR A 261 14.63 4.93 0.38
CA THR A 261 14.65 3.60 -0.23
C THR A 261 13.89 2.61 0.66
N HIS A 262 13.24 1.63 0.06
CA HIS A 262 12.64 0.52 0.81
C HIS A 262 13.77 -0.28 1.46
N LEU A 263 13.76 -0.41 2.78
CA LEU A 263 14.77 -1.14 3.55
C LEU A 263 14.44 -2.64 3.64
N GLY A 264 13.48 -3.12 2.85
CA GLY A 264 13.29 -4.54 2.52
C GLY A 264 13.07 -5.39 3.75
N TYR A 265 14.15 -6.05 4.18
CA TYR A 265 14.17 -6.96 5.30
C TYR A 265 13.76 -6.29 6.62
N ALA A 266 14.28 -5.08 6.90
CA ALA A 266 13.95 -4.37 8.14
C ALA A 266 12.46 -3.99 8.22
N GLU A 267 11.87 -3.52 7.10
CA GLU A 267 10.46 -3.14 7.05
C GLU A 267 9.52 -4.33 7.20
N GLU A 268 9.90 -5.48 6.64
CA GLU A 268 9.11 -6.71 6.72
C GLU A 268 9.15 -7.33 8.12
N LYS A 269 10.34 -7.42 8.74
CA LYS A 269 10.53 -8.18 9.99
C LYS A 269 10.24 -7.37 11.25
N PHE A 270 10.37 -6.05 11.20
CA PHE A 270 10.20 -5.20 12.38
C PHE A 270 8.79 -5.28 13.02
N PRO A 271 7.67 -5.25 12.27
CA PRO A 271 6.33 -5.43 12.85
C PRO A 271 6.14 -6.75 13.59
N VAL A 272 6.76 -7.82 13.07
CA VAL A 272 6.68 -9.17 13.63
C VAL A 272 7.52 -9.26 14.90
N LEU A 273 8.71 -8.66 14.90
CA LEU A 273 9.57 -8.58 16.07
C LEU A 273 8.87 -7.83 17.22
N LEU A 274 8.21 -6.69 16.93
CA LEU A 274 7.41 -5.97 17.93
C LEU A 274 6.24 -6.80 18.46
N ALA A 275 5.61 -7.63 17.60
CA ALA A 275 4.54 -8.52 18.05
C ALA A 275 5.06 -9.60 19.01
N ASN A 276 6.21 -10.19 18.71
CA ASN A 276 6.83 -11.20 19.57
C ASN A 276 7.28 -10.59 20.91
N MET A 277 7.87 -9.39 20.87
CA MET A 277 8.27 -8.64 22.07
C MET A 277 7.08 -8.42 23.00
N ASP A 278 5.95 -7.94 22.45
CA ASP A 278 4.72 -7.71 23.21
C ASP A 278 4.20 -8.99 23.89
N ARG A 279 4.17 -10.12 23.15
CA ARG A 279 3.73 -11.41 23.70
C ARG A 279 4.61 -11.88 24.85
N GLN A 280 5.93 -11.79 24.69
CA GLN A 280 6.90 -12.22 25.71
C GLN A 280 6.83 -11.34 26.96
N ILE A 281 6.69 -10.03 26.79
CA ILE A 281 6.45 -9.08 27.90
C ILE A 281 5.16 -9.45 28.64
N MET A 282 4.07 -9.69 27.91
CA MET A 282 2.79 -10.09 28.52
C MET A 282 2.89 -11.41 29.28
N ALA A 283 3.67 -12.38 28.76
CA ALA A 283 3.89 -13.65 29.44
C ALA A 283 4.65 -13.47 30.75
N LEU A 284 5.73 -12.68 30.72
CA LEU A 284 6.49 -12.32 31.91
C LEU A 284 5.63 -11.61 32.96
N LYS A 285 4.82 -10.62 32.55
CA LYS A 285 3.90 -9.92 33.47
C LYS A 285 2.85 -10.85 34.10
N LYS A 286 2.26 -11.74 33.31
CA LYS A 286 1.31 -12.75 33.82
C LYS A 286 1.98 -13.69 34.83
N HIS A 287 3.26 -13.98 34.65
CA HIS A 287 4.05 -14.74 35.60
C HIS A 287 4.36 -13.98 36.89
N GLU A 288 4.87 -12.76 36.79
CA GLU A 288 5.21 -11.93 37.96
C GLU A 288 3.99 -11.58 38.80
N SER A 289 2.82 -11.44 38.17
CA SER A 289 1.54 -11.23 38.88
C SER A 289 0.94 -12.50 39.52
N GLY A 290 1.59 -13.66 39.36
CA GLY A 290 1.08 -14.95 39.85
C GLY A 290 -0.12 -15.50 39.07
N ARG A 291 -0.54 -14.85 37.99
CA ARG A 291 -1.69 -15.29 37.17
C ARG A 291 -1.37 -16.52 36.33
N ARG A 292 -0.12 -16.71 35.89
CA ARG A 292 0.35 -17.90 35.17
C ARG A 292 1.78 -18.26 35.57
N HIS A 293 1.98 -19.38 36.23
CA HIS A 293 3.32 -19.83 36.59
C HIS A 293 4.07 -20.39 35.36
N MET A 294 5.32 -19.97 35.19
CA MET A 294 6.28 -20.53 34.25
C MET A 294 7.25 -21.42 35.04
N SER A 295 7.75 -22.49 34.42
CA SER A 295 8.87 -23.25 34.99
C SER A 295 10.12 -22.35 35.08
N ALA A 296 11.05 -22.68 35.98
CA ALA A 296 12.29 -21.92 36.13
C ALA A 296 13.09 -21.85 34.82
N ASP A 297 13.14 -22.96 34.08
CA ASP A 297 13.83 -23.06 32.79
C ASP A 297 13.16 -22.15 31.74
N LEU A 298 11.84 -22.23 31.57
CA LEU A 298 11.11 -21.39 30.63
C LEU A 298 11.22 -19.89 30.99
N LEU A 299 11.16 -19.55 32.28
CA LEU A 299 11.35 -18.19 32.75
C LEU A 299 12.75 -17.68 32.39
N SER A 300 13.78 -18.51 32.57
CA SER A 300 15.16 -18.19 32.20
C SER A 300 15.28 -17.95 30.69
N ASP A 301 14.68 -18.81 29.87
CA ASP A 301 14.69 -18.68 28.40
C ASP A 301 13.99 -17.40 27.93
N VAL A 302 12.80 -17.11 28.48
CA VAL A 302 12.05 -15.89 28.15
C VAL A 302 12.84 -14.64 28.54
N LYS A 303 13.46 -14.62 29.73
CA LYS A 303 14.32 -13.51 30.13
C LYS A 303 15.53 -13.37 29.22
N GLY A 304 16.17 -14.48 28.84
CA GLY A 304 17.28 -14.51 27.90
C GLY A 304 16.92 -13.81 26.59
N VAL A 305 15.77 -14.16 26.00
CA VAL A 305 15.30 -13.54 24.75
C VAL A 305 14.96 -12.06 24.93
N LEU A 306 14.27 -11.70 26.01
CA LEU A 306 13.92 -10.30 26.29
C LEU A 306 15.16 -9.40 26.40
N LEU A 307 16.29 -9.94 26.86
CA LEU A 307 17.56 -9.24 26.97
C LEU A 307 18.32 -9.10 25.64
N THR A 308 17.85 -9.69 24.54
CA THR A 308 18.50 -9.65 23.21
C THR A 308 17.80 -8.75 22.18
N TYR A 309 16.68 -8.10 22.55
CA TYR A 309 15.93 -7.27 21.60
C TYR A 309 16.69 -6.03 21.13
N ASP A 310 17.59 -5.49 21.95
CA ASP A 310 18.42 -4.35 21.57
C ASP A 310 19.41 -4.74 20.46
N ASP A 311 20.09 -5.89 20.60
CA ASP A 311 20.97 -6.45 19.58
C ASP A 311 20.21 -6.70 18.26
N LEU A 312 18.99 -7.23 18.35
CA LEU A 312 18.10 -7.46 17.22
C LEU A 312 17.70 -6.16 16.50
N PHE A 313 17.34 -5.12 17.25
CA PHE A 313 17.01 -3.82 16.64
C PHE A 313 18.24 -3.18 16.01
N ILE A 314 19.43 -3.30 16.61
CA ILE A 314 20.68 -2.82 16.01
C ILE A 314 21.00 -3.58 14.72
N ALA A 315 20.82 -4.90 14.69
CA ALA A 315 21.04 -5.71 13.50
C ALA A 315 20.04 -5.33 12.37
N LEU A 316 18.77 -5.10 12.71
CA LEU A 316 17.77 -4.61 11.75
C LEU A 316 18.09 -3.20 11.23
N GLN A 317 18.57 -2.29 12.09
CA GLN A 317 19.00 -0.95 11.66
C GLN A 317 20.15 -1.01 10.65
N LYS A 318 21.06 -1.97 10.81
CA LYS A 318 22.16 -2.22 9.86
C LYS A 318 21.73 -2.97 8.60
N ASN A 319 20.47 -3.40 8.53
CA ASN A 319 19.94 -4.29 7.48
C ASN A 319 20.82 -5.54 7.32
N ASP A 320 21.28 -6.07 8.45
CA ASP A 320 22.21 -7.20 8.53
C ASP A 320 21.45 -8.53 8.34
N PRO A 321 21.81 -9.36 7.34
CA PRO A 321 21.17 -10.67 7.15
C PRO A 321 21.37 -11.62 8.34
N ASP A 322 22.40 -11.42 9.17
CA ASP A 322 22.63 -12.25 10.37
C ASP A 322 21.53 -12.02 11.44
N ALA A 323 20.74 -10.95 11.32
CA ALA A 323 19.52 -10.75 12.12
C ALA A 323 18.51 -11.90 11.96
N VAL A 324 18.58 -12.68 10.88
CA VAL A 324 17.75 -13.88 10.67
C VAL A 324 18.01 -14.94 11.75
N GLU A 325 19.27 -15.16 12.13
CA GLU A 325 19.64 -16.16 13.13
C GLU A 325 19.08 -15.78 14.51
N LEU A 326 19.25 -14.51 14.88
CA LEU A 326 18.68 -13.96 16.11
C LEU A 326 17.14 -13.99 16.10
N LEU A 327 16.49 -13.71 14.96
CA LEU A 327 15.03 -13.81 14.85
C LEU A 327 14.55 -15.25 15.03
N THR A 328 15.30 -16.24 14.53
CA THR A 328 14.95 -17.66 14.65
C THR A 328 14.90 -18.07 16.12
N SER A 329 15.84 -17.63 16.95
CA SER A 329 15.81 -17.91 18.40
C SER A 329 14.58 -17.29 19.09
N VAL A 330 14.15 -16.09 18.68
CA VAL A 330 12.92 -15.45 19.18
C VAL A 330 11.68 -16.26 18.79
N TYR A 331 11.64 -16.77 17.56
CA TYR A 331 10.53 -17.60 17.09
C TYR A 331 10.44 -18.93 17.82
N ASP A 332 11.57 -19.61 18.03
CA ASP A 332 11.62 -20.88 18.75
C ASP A 332 11.17 -20.70 20.21
N SER A 333 11.60 -19.61 20.85
CA SER A 333 11.12 -19.24 22.19
C SER A 333 9.62 -18.94 22.23
N SER A 334 9.10 -18.20 21.24
CA SER A 334 7.66 -17.92 21.13
C SER A 334 6.84 -19.21 20.92
N ASN A 335 7.29 -20.11 20.05
CA ASN A 335 6.61 -21.38 19.80
C ASN A 335 6.60 -22.25 21.06
N THR A 336 7.72 -22.28 21.80
CA THR A 336 7.84 -23.01 23.07
C THR A 336 6.92 -22.42 24.14
N MET A 337 6.78 -21.09 24.20
CA MET A 337 5.79 -20.45 25.07
C MET A 337 4.36 -20.81 24.69
N VAL A 338 4.03 -20.84 23.40
CA VAL A 338 2.69 -21.21 22.91
C VAL A 338 2.34 -22.64 23.29
N SER A 339 3.26 -23.58 23.08
CA SER A 339 3.04 -24.99 23.42
C SER A 339 2.97 -25.23 24.94
N THR A 340 3.76 -24.50 25.74
CA THR A 340 3.87 -24.77 27.19
C THR A 340 2.82 -24.03 28.01
N LEU A 341 2.49 -22.80 27.63
CA LEU A 341 1.58 -21.93 28.39
C LEU A 341 0.17 -21.86 27.78
N GLY A 342 -0.09 -22.60 26.71
CA GLY A 342 -1.37 -22.57 26.00
C GLY A 342 -1.73 -21.17 25.54
N TYR A 343 -0.80 -20.47 24.88
CA TYR A 343 -1.08 -19.16 24.26
C TYR A 343 -1.92 -19.38 22.99
N LEU A 344 -3.18 -19.76 23.17
CA LEU A 344 -4.25 -19.61 22.17
C LEU A 344 -5.45 -19.00 22.91
N ASP A 345 -5.73 -17.73 22.58
CA ASP A 345 -6.98 -17.00 22.76
C ASP A 345 -7.87 -17.36 23.96
N ASP A 346 -7.58 -16.75 25.13
CA ASP A 346 -8.60 -16.58 26.18
C ASP A 346 -9.34 -15.23 26.06
N ASP A 347 -9.10 -14.44 25.01
CA ASP A 347 -9.93 -13.27 24.69
C ASP A 347 -11.13 -13.73 23.84
N LYS A 348 -12.09 -14.40 24.50
CA LYS A 348 -13.49 -14.47 24.06
C LYS A 348 -14.35 -13.54 24.92
#